data_AF-A0A8S3WWQ2-F1
#
_entry.id   AF-A0A8S3WWQ2-F1
#
_cell.length_a   1.000
_cell.length_b   1.000
_cell.length_c   1.000
_cell.angle_alpha   90.00
_cell.angle_beta   90.00
_cell.angle_gamma   90.00
#
_symmetry.space_group_name_H-M   'P 1'
#
loop_
_entity.id
_entity.type
_entity.pdbx_description
1 polymer ?
#
loop_
_entity_poly.entity_id
_entity_poly.type
_entity_poly.pdbx_seq_one_letter_code
_entity_poly.pdbx_strand_id
1 'polypeptide(L)'
;MRRVREAIRKKKLKLWADNSWFLHHDNVPSHTALILREFFAKNSTNVIPQPQYSSDLASCDFWLFSNLKRPLRRKRFESIEDIKRESLRALKAIPEFDFNNCYEN
;
A
#
# COMPACT_ATOMS: atom_id res chain seq x y z
N MET A 1 12.68 2.75 0.58
CA MET A 1 12.18 1.35 0.43
C MET A 1 12.75 0.32 1.41
N ARG A 2 13.93 0.49 2.03
CA ARG A 2 14.50 -0.49 2.98
C ARG A 2 13.55 -0.90 4.12
N ARG A 3 12.87 0.06 4.75
CA ARG A 3 11.90 -0.20 5.84
C ARG A 3 10.71 -1.06 5.38
N VAL A 4 10.18 -0.78 4.18
CA VAL A 4 9.07 -1.54 3.59
C VAL A 4 9.48 -2.99 3.33
N ARG A 5 10.64 -3.18 2.69
CA ARG A 5 11.20 -4.51 2.44
C ARG A 5 11.38 -5.34 3.72
N GLU A 6 11.96 -4.75 4.78
CA GLU A 6 12.11 -5.44 6.06
C GLU A 6 10.78 -5.74 6.74
N ALA A 7 9.78 -4.87 6.60
CA ALA A 7 8.44 -5.12 7.11
C ALA A 7 7.77 -6.30 6.40
N ILE A 8 7.91 -6.40 5.08
CA ILE A 8 7.40 -7.54 4.28
C ILE A 8 8.08 -8.83 4.73
N ARG A 9 9.42 -8.83 4.82
CA ARG A 9 10.19 -9.99 5.32
C ARG A 9 9.68 -10.49 6.68
N LYS A 10 9.40 -9.57 7.61
CA LYS A 10 8.92 -9.92 8.96
C LYS A 10 7.45 -10.37 8.99
N LYS A 11 6.57 -9.73 8.21
CA LYS A 11 5.11 -9.95 8.29
C LYS A 11 4.59 -11.02 7.33
N LYS A 12 5.32 -11.31 6.25
CA LYS A 12 4.91 -12.22 5.17
C LYS A 12 6.04 -13.20 4.85
N LEU A 13 6.51 -13.92 5.89
CA LEU A 13 7.68 -14.81 5.82
C LEU A 13 7.58 -15.86 4.70
N LYS A 14 6.38 -16.41 4.47
CA LYS A 14 6.14 -17.41 3.41
C LYS A 14 6.41 -16.82 2.01
N LEU A 15 5.73 -15.72 1.68
CA LEU A 15 5.91 -15.00 0.40
C LEU A 15 7.33 -14.45 0.23
N TRP A 16 8.03 -14.20 1.34
CA TRP A 16 9.41 -13.77 1.32
C TRP A 16 10.37 -14.90 0.91
N ALA A 17 10.15 -16.09 1.46
CA ALA A 17 11.04 -17.24 1.26
C ALA A 17 11.06 -17.73 -0.19
N ASP A 18 9.92 -17.65 -0.88
CA ASP A 18 9.76 -18.03 -2.29
C ASP A 18 9.84 -16.84 -3.27
N ASN A 19 9.98 -15.61 -2.75
CA ASN A 19 9.93 -14.37 -3.52
C ASN A 19 8.68 -14.25 -4.42
N SER A 20 7.54 -14.79 -3.99
CA SER A 20 6.26 -14.80 -4.73
C SER A 20 5.41 -13.53 -4.56
N TRP A 21 5.96 -12.51 -3.88
CA TRP A 21 5.27 -11.25 -3.66
C TRP A 21 5.57 -10.24 -4.79
N PHE A 22 4.59 -9.38 -5.04
CA PHE A 22 4.70 -8.29 -5.99
C PHE A 22 4.47 -6.95 -5.30
N LEU A 23 5.22 -5.94 -5.72
CA LEU A 23 5.01 -4.55 -5.33
C LEU A 23 4.24 -3.83 -6.43
N HIS A 24 3.04 -3.34 -6.11
CA HIS A 24 2.28 -2.43 -6.96
C HIS A 24 2.29 -1.03 -6.34
N HIS A 25 2.71 -0.03 -7.11
CA HIS A 25 2.68 1.38 -6.73
C HIS A 25 2.48 2.25 -7.98
N ASP A 26 2.00 3.47 -7.77
CA ASP A 26 1.77 4.46 -8.82
C ASP A 26 3.06 4.93 -9.51
N ASN A 27 2.91 5.45 -10.73
CA ASN A 27 4.01 5.92 -11.58
C ASN A 27 4.44 7.37 -11.26
N VAL A 28 4.30 7.80 -10.00
CA VAL A 28 4.70 9.16 -9.59
C VAL A 28 6.24 9.27 -9.68
N PRO A 29 6.81 10.42 -10.11
CA PRO A 29 8.26 10.55 -10.33
C PRO A 29 9.13 10.14 -9.13
N SER A 30 8.63 10.35 -7.90
CA SER A 30 9.31 9.93 -6.68
C SER A 30 9.46 8.41 -6.57
N HIS A 31 8.54 7.63 -7.15
CA HIS A 31 8.53 6.16 -7.14
C HIS A 31 9.28 5.55 -8.33
N THR A 32 9.43 6.31 -9.43
CA THR A 32 10.15 5.85 -10.64
C THR A 32 11.55 6.45 -10.80
N ALA A 33 12.00 7.23 -9.82
CA ALA A 33 13.35 7.74 -9.72
C ALA A 33 14.39 6.62 -9.89
N LEU A 34 15.50 6.94 -10.55
CA LEU A 34 16.58 5.98 -10.87
C LEU A 34 17.06 5.22 -9.63
N ILE A 35 17.27 5.93 -8.52
CA ILE A 35 17.73 5.36 -7.25
C ILE A 35 16.78 4.25 -6.75
N LEU A 36 15.47 4.39 -6.94
CA LEU A 36 14.51 3.36 -6.56
C LEU A 36 14.50 2.18 -7.52
N ARG A 37 14.62 2.44 -8.84
CA ARG A 37 14.73 1.39 -9.85
C ARG A 37 15.97 0.52 -9.62
N GLU A 38 17.12 1.15 -9.35
CA GLU A 38 18.35 0.48 -8.97
C GLU A 38 18.18 -0.31 -7.66
N PHE A 39 17.49 0.26 -6.67
CA PHE A 39 17.19 -0.45 -5.43
C PHE A 39 16.34 -1.70 -5.69
N PHE A 40 15.29 -1.63 -6.51
CA PHE A 40 14.45 -2.78 -6.80
C PHE A 40 15.21 -3.87 -7.57
N ALA A 41 16.00 -3.48 -8.57
CA ALA A 41 16.85 -4.40 -9.34
C ALA A 41 17.87 -5.11 -8.44
N LYS A 42 18.59 -4.35 -7.59
CA LYS A 42 19.59 -4.90 -6.66
C LYS A 42 18.99 -5.90 -5.65
N ASN A 43 17.72 -5.73 -5.30
CA ASN A 43 17.04 -6.55 -4.31
C ASN A 43 16.09 -7.59 -4.92
N SER A 44 16.13 -7.80 -6.23
CA SER A 44 15.25 -8.74 -6.98
C SER A 44 13.77 -8.58 -6.61
N THR A 45 13.34 -7.33 -6.42
CA THR A 45 11.95 -7.02 -6.06
C THR A 45 11.07 -7.07 -7.30
N ASN A 46 10.05 -7.93 -7.28
CA ASN A 46 9.08 -7.98 -8.36
C ASN A 46 8.17 -6.74 -8.29
N VAL A 47 8.22 -5.88 -9.31
CA VAL A 47 7.38 -4.68 -9.39
C VAL A 47 6.38 -4.86 -10.53
N ILE A 48 5.10 -4.64 -10.25
CA ILE A 48 4.05 -4.63 -11.28
C ILE A 48 4.06 -3.25 -11.94
N PRO A 49 4.18 -3.16 -13.28
CA PRO A 49 4.12 -1.89 -13.98
C PRO A 49 2.71 -1.30 -13.88
N GLN A 50 2.62 -0.03 -13.47
CA GLN A 50 1.36 0.70 -13.48
C GLN A 50 1.28 1.61 -14.73
N PRO A 51 0.20 1.54 -15.53
CA PRO A 51 0.02 2.44 -16.66
C PRO A 51 -0.07 3.90 -16.23
N GLN A 52 0.32 4.81 -17.13
CA GLN A 52 0.29 6.23 -16.83
C GLN A 52 -1.16 6.72 -16.67
N TYR A 53 -1.40 7.53 -15.63
CA TYR A 53 -2.71 8.09 -15.28
C TYR A 53 -3.80 7.07 -14.90
N SER A 54 -3.43 5.84 -14.53
CA SER A 54 -4.38 4.80 -14.11
C SER A 54 -4.56 4.73 -12.60
N SER A 55 -5.15 5.77 -12.01
CA SER A 55 -5.54 5.74 -10.59
C SER A 55 -6.66 4.74 -10.28
N ASP A 56 -7.46 4.41 -11.30
CA ASP A 56 -8.49 3.36 -11.28
C ASP A 56 -7.92 1.96 -11.05
N LEU A 57 -6.66 1.72 -11.42
CA LEU A 57 -6.01 0.42 -11.22
C LEU A 57 -5.34 0.27 -9.85
N ALA A 58 -5.11 1.37 -9.11
CA ALA A 58 -4.51 1.30 -7.79
C ALA A 58 -5.57 1.09 -6.71
N SER A 59 -5.62 -0.11 -6.12
CA SER A 59 -6.54 -0.45 -5.01
C SER A 59 -6.46 0.51 -3.83
N CYS A 60 -5.29 1.11 -3.60
CA CYS A 60 -5.12 2.18 -2.62
C CYS A 60 -6.01 3.40 -2.95
N ASP A 61 -5.98 3.87 -4.19
CA ASP A 61 -6.63 5.10 -4.63
C ASP A 61 -8.12 4.93 -4.83
N PHE A 62 -8.56 3.89 -5.54
CA PHE A 62 -9.99 3.71 -5.83
C PHE A 62 -10.79 3.19 -4.62
N TRP A 63 -10.19 2.32 -3.78
CA TRP A 63 -10.92 1.63 -2.72
C TRP A 63 -10.45 1.95 -1.31
N LEU A 64 -9.16 1.77 -0.99
CA LEU A 64 -8.68 1.82 0.40
C LEU A 64 -8.83 3.23 1.00
N PHE A 65 -8.39 4.27 0.29
CA PHE A 65 -8.45 5.63 0.80
C PHE A 65 -9.89 6.12 0.94
N SER A 66 -10.79 5.71 0.05
CA SER A 66 -12.23 5.98 0.18
C SER A 66 -12.80 5.39 1.47
N ASN A 67 -12.50 4.12 1.75
CA ASN A 67 -12.95 3.43 2.96
C ASN A 67 -12.31 3.99 4.24
N LEU A 68 -11.04 4.41 4.18
CA LEU A 68 -10.35 5.04 5.31
C LEU A 68 -10.87 6.46 5.60
N LYS A 69 -11.12 7.26 4.57
CA LYS A 69 -11.56 8.66 4.72
C LYS A 69 -12.99 8.78 5.23
N ARG A 70 -13.88 7.86 4.88
CA ARG A 70 -15.31 7.86 5.31
C ARG A 70 -15.49 8.00 6.84
N PRO A 71 -14.93 7.12 7.69
CA PRO A 71 -15.09 7.19 9.15
C PRO A 71 -14.32 8.34 9.80
N LEU A 72 -13.34 8.91 9.10
CA LEU A 72 -12.56 10.07 9.55
C LEU A 72 -13.17 11.40 9.09
N ARG A 73 -14.12 11.36 8.15
CA ARG A 73 -14.71 12.56 7.53
C ARG A 73 -15.38 13.42 8.60
N ARG A 74 -15.16 14.75 8.51
CA ARG A 74 -15.73 15.77 9.40
C ARG A 74 -15.30 15.67 10.87
N LYS A 75 -14.32 14.83 11.22
CA LYS A 75 -13.71 14.82 12.55
C LYS A 75 -12.53 15.79 12.59
N ARG A 76 -12.43 16.56 13.66
CA ARG A 76 -11.23 17.32 14.00
C ARG A 76 -10.43 16.50 15.01
N PHE A 77 -9.13 16.49 14.85
CA PHE A 77 -8.20 15.81 15.74
C PHE A 77 -7.25 16.85 16.32
N GLU A 78 -6.95 16.72 17.61
CA GLU A 78 -6.08 17.66 18.33
C GLU A 78 -4.60 17.30 18.18
N SER A 79 -4.30 16.03 17.88
CA SER A 79 -2.94 15.53 17.72
C SER A 79 -2.77 14.57 16.53
N ILE A 80 -1.51 14.40 16.11
CA ILE A 80 -1.14 13.39 15.11
C ILE A 80 -1.37 11.97 15.66
N GLU A 81 -1.19 11.78 16.97
CA GLU A 81 -1.41 10.52 17.69
C GLU A 81 -2.87 10.09 17.59
N ASP A 82 -3.80 11.03 17.74
CA ASP A 82 -5.24 10.76 17.57
C ASP A 82 -5.57 10.36 16.14
N ILE A 83 -5.01 11.05 15.14
CA ILE A 83 -5.19 10.70 13.72
C ILE A 83 -4.67 9.29 13.46
N LYS A 84 -3.47 8.95 13.94
CA LYS A 84 -2.88 7.62 13.77
C LYS A 84 -3.73 6.54 14.44
N ARG A 85 -4.22 6.79 15.66
CA ARG A 85 -5.05 5.85 16.41
C ARG A 85 -6.37 5.58 15.70
N GLU A 86 -7.09 6.62 15.29
CA GLU A 86 -8.38 6.46 14.62
C GLU A 86 -8.22 5.90 13.19
N SER A 87 -7.14 6.27 12.48
CA SER A 87 -6.82 5.67 11.17
C SER A 87 -6.53 4.18 11.31
N LEU A 88 -5.75 3.78 12.32
CA LEU A 88 -5.48 2.36 12.60
C LEU A 88 -6.76 1.60 12.97
N ARG A 89 -7.64 2.22 13.77
CA ARG A 89 -8.94 1.66 14.12
C ARG A 89 -9.81 1.44 12.87
N ALA A 90 -9.89 2.44 12.00
CA ALA A 90 -10.62 2.33 10.74
C ALA A 90 -10.04 1.23 9.84
N LEU A 91 -8.71 1.16 9.69
CA LEU A 91 -8.04 0.12 8.92
C LEU A 91 -8.32 -1.29 9.47
N LYS A 92 -8.31 -1.47 10.79
CA LYS A 92 -8.62 -2.75 11.44
C LYS A 92 -10.09 -3.16 11.33
N ALA A 93 -10.98 -2.19 11.11
CA ALA A 93 -12.41 -2.44 10.97
C ALA A 93 -12.79 -2.91 9.55
N ILE A 94 -11.87 -2.82 8.58
CA ILE A 94 -12.08 -3.30 7.22
C ILE A 94 -12.03 -4.83 7.22
N PRO A 95 -13.11 -5.53 6.84
CA PRO A 95 -13.10 -6.98 6.70
C PRO A 95 -12.12 -7.45 5.63
N GLU A 96 -11.47 -8.59 5.85
CA GLU A 96 -10.57 -9.19 4.85
C GLU A 96 -11.29 -9.53 3.55
N PHE A 97 -12.56 -9.98 3.63
CA PHE A 97 -13.41 -10.22 2.47
C PHE A 97 -13.53 -8.98 1.57
N ASP A 98 -13.83 -7.81 2.15
CA ASP A 98 -13.97 -6.58 1.37
C ASP A 98 -12.64 -6.16 0.71
N PHE A 99 -11.52 -6.41 1.38
CA PHE A 99 -10.19 -6.19 0.81
C PHE A 99 -9.91 -7.11 -0.38
N ASN A 100 -10.22 -8.40 -0.27
CA ASN A 100 -9.98 -9.35 -1.36
C ASN A 100 -10.85 -9.03 -2.58
N ASN A 101 -12.13 -8.70 -2.37
CA ASN A 101 -13.05 -8.32 -3.44
C ASN A 101 -12.60 -7.11 -4.25
N CYS A 102 -11.73 -6.24 -3.70
CA CYS A 102 -11.23 -5.11 -4.47
C CYS A 102 -10.34 -5.53 -5.66
N TYR A 103 -9.82 -6.75 -5.66
CA TYR A 103 -8.98 -7.30 -6.73
C TYR A 103 -9.74 -8.23 -7.70
N GLU A 104 -11.02 -8.51 -7.46
CA GLU A 104 -11.82 -9.48 -8.23
C GLU A 104 -12.74 -8.84 -9.30
N ASN A 105 -12.65 -7.52 -9.52
CA ASN A 105 -13.42 -6.80 -10.55
C ASN A 105 -12.70 -6.71 -11.88
#